data_AF-A0AAE3EW39-F1
#
_entry.id   AF-A0AAE3EW39-F1
#
_cell.length_a   1.000
_cell.length_b   1.000
_cell.length_c   1.000
_cell.angle_alpha   90.00
_cell.angle_beta   90.00
_cell.angle_gamma   90.00
#
_symmetry.space_group_name_H-M   'P 1'
#
loop_
_entity.id
_entity.type
_entity.pdbx_description
1 polymer ?
#
loop_
_entity_poly.entity_id
_entity_poly.type
_entity_poly.pdbx_seq_one_letter_code
_entity_poly.pdbx_strand_id
1 'polypeptide(L)'
;MEKSIEDIWKAGFLKSDALVAPKINSLYSKKSIHIIDKFKRMMKVNMYVILVFAFLNFGLYAALGTPIAGGIIFLLLVGVCWISFLRAKTLKNIDPNLSSYEYITSFNGWLKLAISNNIKIMRFFYPLIFLAALMPIVHALKAEEVTKEAILNSGFHLVYGVPAFMWIIALAIAVLIYVFGGRIYQWDLNLVYGRVFKKLDELMADLEELKK
;
A
#
# COMPACT_ATOMS: atom_id res chain seq x y z
N MET A 1 51.20 18.04 -30.58
CA MET A 1 50.02 17.33 -30.04
C MET A 1 50.18 17.29 -28.54
N GLU A 2 49.47 18.18 -27.84
CA GLU A 2 49.67 18.42 -26.41
C GLU A 2 48.80 17.46 -25.59
N LYS A 3 49.48 16.43 -25.07
CA LYS A 3 49.05 15.41 -24.07
C LYS A 3 48.22 14.24 -24.60
N SER A 4 48.71 13.03 -24.29
CA SER A 4 48.03 11.76 -24.54
C SER A 4 46.83 11.63 -23.59
N ILE A 5 45.79 10.89 -24.00
CA ILE A 5 44.64 10.54 -23.14
C ILE A 5 45.13 9.90 -21.83
N GLU A 6 46.24 9.17 -21.87
CA GLU A 6 46.86 8.54 -20.72
C GLU A 6 47.44 9.56 -19.73
N ASP A 7 47.99 10.69 -20.22
CA ASP A 7 48.48 11.78 -19.38
C ASP A 7 47.34 12.52 -18.69
N ILE A 8 46.20 12.66 -19.39
CA ILE A 8 44.97 13.25 -18.83
C ILE A 8 44.42 12.35 -17.71
N TRP A 9 44.41 11.03 -17.92
CA TRP A 9 43.97 10.07 -16.90
C TRP A 9 44.91 10.04 -15.69
N LYS A 10 46.23 9.99 -15.89
CA LYS A 10 47.19 10.02 -14.77
C LYS A 10 47.11 11.31 -13.97
N ALA A 11 46.94 12.46 -14.63
CA ALA A 11 46.78 13.75 -13.95
C ALA A 11 45.47 13.87 -13.14
N GLY A 12 44.40 13.19 -13.58
CA GLY A 12 43.12 13.14 -12.87
C GLY A 12 43.16 12.32 -11.57
N PHE A 13 44.02 11.29 -11.51
CA PHE A 13 44.15 10.40 -10.35
C PHE A 13 45.28 10.79 -9.38
N LEU A 14 46.33 11.48 -9.84
CA LEU A 14 47.52 11.81 -9.03
C LEU A 14 47.39 13.08 -8.17
N LYS A 15 46.26 13.81 -8.21
CA LYS A 15 45.98 14.87 -7.22
C LYS A 15 45.28 14.27 -6.00
N SER A 16 46.02 13.46 -5.25
CA SER A 16 45.62 12.86 -3.97
C SER A 16 45.60 13.84 -2.79
N ASP A 17 46.05 15.08 -2.97
CA ASP A 17 46.08 16.10 -1.89
C ASP A 17 44.78 16.92 -1.76
N ALA A 18 43.67 16.44 -2.34
CA ALA A 18 42.33 17.00 -2.14
C ALA A 18 41.32 15.95 -1.62
N LEU A 19 41.80 14.89 -0.98
CA LEU A 19 40.98 13.82 -0.38
C LEU A 19 40.34 14.22 0.95
N VAL A 20 39.60 15.33 0.96
CA VAL A 20 38.41 15.41 1.82
C VAL A 20 37.25 15.47 0.85
N ALA A 21 36.88 14.34 0.24
CA ALA A 21 35.90 14.30 -0.84
C ALA A 21 34.46 14.50 -0.30
N PRO A 22 33.89 15.72 -0.30
CA PRO A 22 32.54 15.98 0.20
C PRO A 22 31.47 15.52 -0.84
N LYS A 23 31.93 15.20 -2.06
CA LYS A 23 31.09 14.87 -3.23
C LYS A 23 30.40 13.51 -3.11
N ILE A 24 30.98 12.54 -2.39
CA ILE A 24 30.35 11.22 -2.23
C ILE A 24 29.18 11.30 -1.24
N ASN A 25 29.37 11.96 -0.09
CA ASN A 25 28.31 12.10 0.92
C ASN A 25 27.10 12.89 0.37
N SER A 26 27.34 13.94 -0.42
CA SER A 26 26.26 14.70 -1.07
C SER A 26 25.48 13.89 -2.13
N LEU A 27 26.10 12.90 -2.79
CA LEU A 27 25.40 12.03 -3.74
C LEU A 27 24.47 11.04 -3.04
N TYR A 28 24.93 10.39 -1.96
CA TYR A 28 24.10 9.50 -1.14
C TYR A 28 22.95 10.25 -0.46
N SER A 29 23.21 11.46 0.05
CA SER A 29 22.18 12.34 0.59
C SER A 29 21.10 12.63 -0.47
N LYS A 30 21.49 13.04 -1.68
CA LYS A 30 20.54 13.26 -2.79
C LYS A 30 19.78 11.98 -3.20
N LYS A 31 20.46 10.82 -3.28
CA LYS A 31 19.85 9.52 -3.63
C LYS A 31 18.80 9.14 -2.59
N SER A 32 19.10 9.31 -1.30
CA SER A 32 18.18 9.04 -0.18
C SER A 32 16.92 9.90 -0.22
N ILE A 33 17.10 11.23 -0.37
CA ILE A 33 16.01 12.20 -0.49
C ILE A 33 15.11 11.84 -1.68
N HIS A 34 15.71 11.55 -2.83
CA HIS A 34 14.97 11.22 -4.04
C HIS A 34 14.13 9.93 -3.89
N ILE A 35 14.65 8.88 -3.26
CA ILE A 35 13.89 7.63 -3.01
C ILE A 35 12.72 7.90 -2.08
N ILE A 36 12.95 8.63 -0.98
CA ILE A 36 11.92 8.93 0.02
C ILE A 36 10.86 9.87 -0.56
N ASP A 37 11.24 10.85 -1.36
CA ASP A 37 10.30 11.75 -2.03
C ASP A 37 9.48 11.05 -3.10
N LYS A 38 10.09 10.11 -3.84
CA LYS A 38 9.34 9.23 -4.73
C LYS A 38 8.31 8.40 -3.95
N PHE A 39 8.70 7.83 -2.81
CA PHE A 39 7.77 7.10 -1.94
C PHE A 39 6.61 7.98 -1.46
N LYS A 40 6.90 9.18 -0.94
CA LYS A 40 5.91 10.18 -0.51
C LYS A 40 4.94 10.53 -1.64
N ARG A 41 5.44 10.74 -2.86
CA ARG A 41 4.61 11.03 -4.04
C ARG A 41 3.70 9.85 -4.39
N MET A 42 4.23 8.63 -4.39
CA MET A 42 3.44 7.42 -4.65
C MET A 42 2.35 7.21 -3.60
N MET A 43 2.63 7.44 -2.31
CA MET A 43 1.61 7.43 -1.26
C MET A 43 0.48 8.42 -1.51
N LYS A 44 0.82 9.67 -1.90
CA LYS A 44 -0.20 10.68 -2.21
C LYS A 44 -1.08 10.27 -3.39
N VAL A 45 -0.47 9.79 -4.48
CA VAL A 45 -1.21 9.30 -5.65
C VAL A 45 -2.12 8.14 -5.26
N ASN A 46 -1.62 7.17 -4.50
CA ASN A 46 -2.43 6.04 -4.03
C ASN A 46 -3.66 6.51 -3.24
N MET A 47 -3.50 7.49 -2.35
CA MET A 47 -4.62 8.05 -1.59
C MET A 47 -5.66 8.73 -2.49
N TYR A 48 -5.25 9.49 -3.50
CA TYR A 48 -6.18 10.09 -4.46
C TYR A 48 -6.93 9.04 -5.28
N VAL A 49 -6.23 8.00 -5.75
CA VAL A 49 -6.85 6.89 -6.50
C VAL A 49 -7.91 6.19 -5.63
N ILE A 50 -7.58 5.89 -4.37
CA ILE A 50 -8.54 5.26 -3.44
C ILE A 50 -9.75 6.16 -3.19
N LEU A 51 -9.56 7.48 -3.02
CA LEU A 51 -10.67 8.41 -2.83
C LEU A 51 -11.59 8.46 -4.05
N VAL A 52 -11.05 8.60 -5.26
CA VAL A 52 -11.85 8.57 -6.50
C VAL A 52 -12.59 7.23 -6.62
N PHE A 53 -11.90 6.12 -6.36
CA PHE A 53 -12.49 4.79 -6.38
C PHE A 53 -13.62 4.63 -5.35
N ALA A 54 -13.50 5.25 -4.17
CA ALA A 54 -14.54 5.22 -3.15
C ALA A 54 -15.83 5.88 -3.64
N PHE A 55 -15.76 7.07 -4.24
CA PHE A 55 -16.93 7.75 -4.80
C PHE A 55 -17.55 6.98 -5.96
N LEU A 56 -16.73 6.42 -6.85
CA LEU A 56 -17.21 5.57 -7.95
C LEU A 56 -17.94 4.33 -7.43
N ASN A 57 -17.39 3.65 -6.42
CA ASN A 57 -18.04 2.49 -5.81
C ASN A 57 -19.34 2.88 -5.11
N PHE A 58 -19.38 4.01 -4.42
CA PHE A 58 -20.61 4.47 -3.78
C PHE A 58 -21.74 4.64 -4.80
N GLY A 59 -21.46 5.31 -5.94
CA GLY A 59 -22.40 5.46 -7.04
C GLY A 59 -22.82 4.12 -7.66
N LEU A 60 -21.86 3.21 -7.88
CA LEU A 60 -22.13 1.88 -8.42
C LEU A 60 -23.09 1.07 -7.53
N TYR A 61 -22.83 1.01 -6.22
CA TYR A 61 -23.69 0.26 -5.29
C TYR A 61 -25.07 0.88 -5.14
N ALA A 62 -25.18 2.21 -5.20
CA ALA A 62 -26.47 2.88 -5.25
C ALA A 62 -27.25 2.49 -6.52
N ALA A 63 -26.59 2.45 -7.69
CA ALA A 63 -27.21 2.00 -8.95
C ALA A 63 -27.63 0.52 -8.91
N LEU A 64 -26.91 -0.32 -8.18
CA LEU A 64 -27.24 -1.74 -7.94
C LEU A 64 -28.28 -1.96 -6.83
N GLY A 65 -28.95 -0.91 -6.33
CA GLY A 65 -30.00 -1.02 -5.32
C GLY A 65 -29.51 -1.32 -3.90
N THR A 66 -28.20 -1.18 -3.63
CA THR A 66 -27.58 -1.46 -2.33
C THR A 66 -26.76 -0.29 -1.76
N PRO A 67 -27.33 0.93 -1.67
CA PRO A 67 -26.60 2.13 -1.25
C PRO A 67 -26.00 2.04 0.16
N ILE A 68 -26.61 1.27 1.07
CA ILE A 68 -26.07 1.04 2.43
C ILE A 68 -24.72 0.30 2.36
N ALA A 69 -24.64 -0.75 1.54
CA ALA A 69 -23.39 -1.49 1.35
C ALA A 69 -22.32 -0.62 0.68
N GLY A 70 -22.72 0.18 -0.30
CA GLY A 70 -21.87 1.21 -0.90
C GLY A 70 -21.34 2.20 0.13
N GLY A 71 -22.18 2.67 1.05
CA GLY A 71 -21.81 3.58 2.14
C GLY A 71 -20.80 2.95 3.09
N ILE A 72 -20.95 1.67 3.43
CA ILE A 72 -19.98 0.93 4.25
C ILE A 72 -18.63 0.85 3.53
N ILE A 73 -18.60 0.44 2.27
CA ILE A 73 -17.35 0.36 1.47
C ILE A 73 -16.70 1.74 1.37
N PHE A 74 -17.49 2.78 1.12
CA PHE A 74 -17.01 4.16 1.07
C PHE A 74 -16.33 4.58 2.38
N LEU A 75 -16.99 4.36 3.52
CA LEU A 75 -16.43 4.69 4.83
C LEU A 75 -15.16 3.89 5.14
N LEU A 76 -15.10 2.61 4.76
CA LEU A 76 -13.90 1.79 4.91
C LEU A 76 -12.73 2.34 4.08
N LEU A 77 -12.96 2.68 2.82
CA LEU A 77 -11.93 3.23 1.92
C LEU A 77 -11.45 4.61 2.40
N VAL A 78 -12.36 5.50 2.77
CA VAL A 78 -12.03 6.82 3.34
C VAL A 78 -11.29 6.66 4.66
N GLY A 79 -11.67 5.71 5.52
CA GLY A 79 -10.99 5.40 6.77
C GLY A 79 -9.53 4.99 6.54
N VAL A 80 -9.25 4.13 5.55
CA VAL A 80 -7.88 3.76 5.17
C VAL A 80 -7.09 4.97 4.67
N CYS A 81 -7.69 5.83 3.86
CA CYS A 81 -7.07 7.09 3.40
C CYS A 81 -6.74 8.01 4.58
N TRP A 82 -7.66 8.16 5.53
CA TRP A 82 -7.47 8.97 6.73
C TRP A 82 -6.29 8.46 7.58
N ILE A 83 -6.24 7.15 7.85
CA ILE A 83 -5.12 6.54 8.58
C ILE A 83 -3.80 6.74 7.82
N SER A 84 -3.82 6.59 6.50
CA SER A 84 -2.65 6.80 5.65
C SER A 84 -2.17 8.25 5.68
N PHE A 85 -3.10 9.21 5.71
CA PHE A 85 -2.80 10.64 5.83
C PHE A 85 -2.18 10.98 7.19
N LEU A 86 -2.71 10.45 8.29
CA LEU A 86 -2.13 10.65 9.63
C LEU A 86 -0.69 10.15 9.70
N ARG A 87 -0.41 8.99 9.11
CA ARG A 87 0.96 8.43 9.03
C ARG A 87 1.87 9.22 8.10
N ALA A 88 1.34 9.72 6.99
CA ALA A 88 2.11 10.58 6.10
C ALA A 88 2.54 11.90 6.79
N LYS A 89 1.78 12.38 7.79
CA LYS A 89 2.22 13.52 8.61
C LYS A 89 3.41 13.19 9.50
N THR A 90 3.46 12.01 10.12
CA THR A 90 4.60 11.63 10.98
C THR A 90 5.90 11.53 10.17
N LEU A 91 5.81 11.22 8.88
CA LEU A 91 6.95 11.18 7.96
C LEU A 91 7.60 12.56 7.73
N LYS A 92 6.86 13.67 7.97
CA LYS A 92 7.43 15.02 7.91
C LYS A 92 8.39 15.33 9.05
N ASN A 93 8.34 14.55 10.12
CA ASN A 93 9.20 14.72 11.30
C ASN A 93 10.57 14.03 11.13
N ILE A 94 10.80 13.32 10.02
CA ILE A 94 12.13 12.78 9.71
C ILE A 94 12.96 13.92 9.14
N ASP A 95 13.96 14.37 9.90
CA ASP A 95 14.81 15.50 9.54
C ASP A 95 15.73 15.15 8.35
N PRO A 96 15.60 15.83 7.20
CA PRO A 96 16.45 15.62 6.04
C PRO A 96 17.88 16.17 6.22
N ASN A 97 18.15 16.92 7.30
CA ASN A 97 19.49 17.44 7.63
C ASN A 97 20.35 16.44 8.40
N LEU A 98 19.80 15.28 8.75
CA LEU A 98 20.56 14.15 9.30
C LEU A 98 21.60 13.65 8.28
N SER A 99 22.59 12.90 8.77
CA SER A 99 23.48 12.17 7.86
C SER A 99 22.69 11.24 6.94
N SER A 100 23.17 11.02 5.72
CA SER A 100 22.50 10.15 4.73
C SER A 100 22.12 8.77 5.30
N TYR A 101 22.96 8.24 6.19
CA TYR A 101 22.74 6.97 6.88
C TYR A 101 21.60 7.03 7.91
N GLU A 102 21.59 8.05 8.78
CA GLU A 102 20.55 8.22 9.81
C GLU A 102 19.19 8.53 9.19
N TYR A 103 19.16 9.31 8.11
CA TYR A 103 17.93 9.65 7.39
C TYR A 103 17.24 8.39 6.80
N ILE A 104 18.01 7.54 6.11
CA ILE A 104 17.48 6.28 5.55
C ILE A 104 17.10 5.29 6.63
N THR A 105 17.91 5.15 7.67
CA THR A 105 17.66 4.20 8.76
C THR A 105 16.37 4.57 9.50
N SER A 106 16.17 5.86 9.77
CA SER A 106 14.94 6.40 10.37
C SER A 106 13.72 6.17 9.48
N PHE A 107 13.87 6.39 8.18
CA PHE A 107 12.80 6.12 7.22
C PHE A 107 12.44 4.63 7.14
N ASN A 108 13.44 3.73 7.09
CA ASN A 108 13.20 2.29 7.05
C ASN A 108 12.51 1.80 8.33
N GLY A 109 12.93 2.30 9.50
CA GLY A 109 12.27 2.01 10.77
C GLY A 109 10.81 2.44 10.78
N TRP A 110 10.53 3.67 10.35
CA TRP A 110 9.17 4.16 10.18
C TRP A 110 8.35 3.31 9.18
N LEU A 111 8.95 2.93 8.05
CA LEU A 111 8.30 2.15 7.00
C LEU A 111 7.88 0.76 7.51
N LYS A 112 8.79 0.05 8.18
CA LYS A 112 8.50 -1.28 8.77
C LYS A 112 7.36 -1.20 9.80
N LEU A 113 7.35 -0.17 10.64
CA LEU A 113 6.29 0.06 11.61
C LEU A 113 4.95 0.39 10.92
N ALA A 114 4.97 1.21 9.89
CA ALA A 114 3.78 1.53 9.09
C ALA A 114 3.21 0.27 8.42
N ILE A 115 4.04 -0.59 7.83
CA ILE A 115 3.62 -1.85 7.22
C ILE A 115 3.01 -2.78 8.28
N SER A 116 3.68 -2.98 9.42
CA SER A 116 3.20 -3.84 10.50
C SER A 116 1.83 -3.40 11.04
N ASN A 117 1.65 -2.10 11.25
CA ASN A 117 0.37 -1.56 11.70
C ASN A 117 -0.72 -1.65 10.62
N ASN A 118 -0.37 -1.54 9.34
CA ASN A 118 -1.34 -1.71 8.26
C ASN A 118 -1.74 -3.17 8.07
N ILE A 119 -0.85 -4.15 8.29
CA ILE A 119 -1.22 -5.56 8.26
C ILE A 119 -2.39 -5.84 9.22
N LYS A 120 -2.34 -5.28 10.43
CA LYS A 120 -3.41 -5.43 11.43
C LYS A 120 -4.74 -4.86 10.94
N ILE A 121 -4.72 -3.66 10.36
CA ILE A 121 -5.92 -3.00 9.81
C ILE A 121 -6.47 -3.80 8.63
N MET A 122 -5.60 -4.21 7.71
CA MET A 122 -5.99 -4.85 6.46
C MET A 122 -6.58 -6.24 6.66
N ARG A 123 -6.17 -6.94 7.72
CA ARG A 123 -6.81 -8.20 8.15
C ARG A 123 -8.31 -8.04 8.41
N PHE A 124 -8.76 -6.90 8.94
CA PHE A 124 -10.20 -6.63 9.13
C PHE A 124 -10.83 -5.94 7.94
N PHE A 125 -10.09 -5.09 7.22
CA PHE A 125 -10.58 -4.38 6.05
C PHE A 125 -11.04 -5.34 4.94
N TYR A 126 -10.22 -6.33 4.55
CA TYR A 126 -10.56 -7.20 3.42
C TYR A 126 -11.83 -8.04 3.65
N PRO A 127 -12.03 -8.71 4.80
CA PRO A 127 -13.28 -9.42 5.07
C PRO A 127 -14.51 -8.52 5.05
N LEU A 128 -14.41 -7.30 5.58
CA LEU A 128 -15.53 -6.36 5.60
C LEU A 128 -15.90 -5.87 4.20
N ILE A 129 -14.88 -5.54 3.38
CA ILE A 129 -15.10 -5.22 1.96
C ILE A 129 -15.74 -6.39 1.23
N PHE A 130 -15.25 -7.62 1.46
CA PHE A 130 -15.81 -8.83 0.85
C PHE A 130 -17.29 -9.01 1.20
N LEU A 131 -17.64 -8.96 2.49
CA LEU A 131 -19.03 -9.13 2.94
C LEU A 131 -19.94 -8.04 2.37
N ALA A 132 -19.51 -6.78 2.38
CA ALA A 132 -20.27 -5.69 1.77
C ALA A 132 -20.43 -5.89 0.26
N ALA A 133 -19.43 -6.45 -0.41
CA ALA A 133 -19.47 -6.71 -1.85
C ALA A 133 -20.41 -7.84 -2.28
N LEU A 134 -20.86 -8.69 -1.36
CA LEU A 134 -21.89 -9.69 -1.64
C LEU A 134 -23.31 -9.10 -1.68
N MET A 135 -23.51 -7.90 -1.14
CA MET A 135 -24.85 -7.33 -0.98
C MET A 135 -25.61 -7.11 -2.29
N PRO A 136 -25.00 -6.67 -3.41
CA PRO A 136 -25.68 -6.61 -4.71
C PRO A 136 -26.20 -7.98 -5.17
N ILE A 137 -25.44 -9.06 -4.92
CA ILE A 137 -25.85 -10.43 -5.28
C ILE A 137 -27.05 -10.84 -4.42
N VAL A 138 -26.99 -10.61 -3.10
CA VAL A 138 -28.11 -10.86 -2.18
C VAL A 138 -29.37 -10.09 -2.60
N HIS A 139 -29.20 -8.83 -3.02
CA HIS A 139 -30.30 -8.01 -3.51
C HIS A 139 -30.91 -8.59 -4.80
N ALA A 140 -30.09 -8.97 -5.77
CA ALA A 140 -30.53 -9.56 -7.03
C ALA A 140 -31.30 -10.87 -6.81
N LEU A 141 -30.77 -11.79 -5.98
CA LEU A 141 -31.42 -13.07 -5.65
C LEU A 141 -32.81 -12.90 -5.01
N LYS A 142 -33.04 -11.78 -4.33
CA LYS A 142 -34.33 -11.47 -3.71
C LYS A 142 -35.31 -10.81 -4.69
N ALA A 143 -34.79 -10.07 -5.66
CA ALA A 143 -35.58 -9.27 -6.60
C ALA A 143 -36.12 -10.09 -7.79
N GLU A 144 -35.42 -11.15 -8.19
CA GLU A 144 -35.76 -11.94 -9.37
C GLU A 144 -36.76 -13.07 -9.03
N GLU A 145 -37.92 -13.05 -9.68
CA GLU A 145 -39.07 -13.91 -9.34
C GLU A 145 -38.76 -15.41 -9.51
N VAL A 146 -38.10 -15.79 -10.61
CA VAL A 146 -37.78 -17.19 -10.91
C VAL A 146 -36.81 -17.79 -9.87
N THR A 147 -35.78 -17.03 -9.50
CA THR A 147 -34.80 -17.47 -8.49
C THR A 147 -35.41 -17.46 -7.10
N LYS A 148 -36.24 -16.47 -6.77
CA LYS A 148 -36.97 -16.41 -5.50
C LYS A 148 -37.93 -17.61 -5.33
N GLU A 149 -38.70 -17.97 -6.36
CA GLU A 149 -39.59 -19.13 -6.33
C GLU A 149 -38.82 -20.44 -6.20
N ALA A 150 -37.74 -20.61 -6.96
CA ALA A 150 -36.87 -21.78 -6.86
C ALA A 150 -36.27 -21.93 -5.45
N ILE A 151 -35.84 -20.82 -4.85
CA ILE A 151 -35.31 -20.79 -3.48
C ILE A 151 -36.39 -21.12 -2.45
N LEU A 152 -37.60 -20.56 -2.58
CA LEU A 152 -38.71 -20.87 -1.67
C LEU A 152 -39.13 -22.34 -1.75
N ASN A 153 -39.16 -22.91 -2.95
CA ASN A 153 -39.54 -24.30 -3.19
C ASN A 153 -38.45 -25.32 -2.85
N SER A 154 -37.23 -24.87 -2.55
CA SER A 154 -36.09 -25.75 -2.23
C SER A 154 -36.17 -26.42 -0.85
N GLY A 155 -37.03 -25.92 0.05
CA GLY A 155 -37.12 -26.38 1.44
C GLY A 155 -35.95 -25.95 2.34
N PHE A 156 -35.02 -25.13 1.85
CA PHE A 156 -33.92 -24.61 2.68
C PHE A 156 -34.41 -23.58 3.69
N HIS A 157 -33.76 -23.55 4.86
CA HIS A 157 -33.98 -22.46 5.81
C HIS A 157 -33.42 -21.15 5.26
N LEU A 158 -34.26 -20.12 5.13
CA LEU A 158 -33.92 -18.84 4.53
C LEU A 158 -33.69 -17.76 5.60
N VAL A 159 -32.63 -16.99 5.44
CA VAL A 159 -32.35 -15.78 6.22
C VAL A 159 -32.28 -14.61 5.25
N TYR A 160 -33.17 -13.63 5.44
CA TYR A 160 -33.31 -12.46 4.55
C TYR A 160 -33.58 -12.80 3.07
N GLY A 161 -34.25 -13.94 2.81
CA GLY A 161 -34.55 -14.41 1.45
C GLY A 161 -33.40 -15.17 0.78
N VAL A 162 -32.29 -15.42 1.49
CA VAL A 162 -31.15 -16.20 1.02
C VAL A 162 -30.98 -17.45 1.90
N PRO A 163 -30.76 -18.63 1.32
CA PRO A 163 -30.45 -19.85 2.07
C PRO A 163 -29.36 -19.67 3.14
N ALA A 164 -29.63 -20.15 4.36
CA ALA A 164 -28.74 -20.00 5.52
C ALA A 164 -27.32 -20.53 5.28
N PHE A 165 -27.18 -21.61 4.50
CA PHE A 165 -25.87 -22.17 4.18
C PHE A 165 -24.97 -21.21 3.38
N MET A 166 -25.54 -20.32 2.55
CA MET A 166 -24.75 -19.32 1.82
C MET A 166 -24.14 -18.28 2.76
N TRP A 167 -24.86 -17.88 3.81
CA TRP A 167 -24.32 -17.01 4.86
C TRP A 167 -23.18 -17.67 5.62
N ILE A 168 -23.31 -18.97 5.92
CA ILE A 168 -22.25 -19.77 6.56
C ILE A 168 -21.01 -19.85 5.66
N ILE A 169 -21.20 -20.11 4.36
CA ILE A 169 -20.10 -20.14 3.39
C ILE A 169 -19.43 -18.76 3.28
N ALA A 170 -20.20 -17.69 3.16
CA ALA A 170 -19.68 -16.32 3.10
C ALA A 170 -18.87 -15.98 4.36
N LEU A 171 -19.36 -16.36 5.54
CA LEU A 171 -18.63 -16.15 6.80
C LEU A 171 -17.35 -16.99 6.85
N ALA A 172 -17.37 -18.24 6.40
CA ALA A 172 -16.18 -19.09 6.32
C ALA A 172 -15.12 -18.48 5.39
N ILE A 173 -15.53 -17.97 4.22
CA ILE A 173 -14.62 -17.26 3.30
C ILE A 173 -14.10 -15.98 3.94
N ALA A 174 -14.94 -15.19 4.62
CA ALA A 174 -14.50 -13.98 5.31
C ALA A 174 -13.44 -14.29 6.39
N VAL A 175 -13.59 -15.39 7.14
CA VAL A 175 -12.60 -15.87 8.11
C VAL A 175 -11.29 -16.28 7.42
N LEU A 176 -11.37 -16.97 6.27
CA LEU A 176 -10.17 -17.28 5.49
C LEU A 176 -9.46 -16.00 5.02
N ILE A 177 -10.20 -15.03 4.50
CA ILE A 177 -9.66 -13.73 4.09
C ILE A 177 -9.03 -13.01 5.30
N TYR A 178 -9.61 -13.10 6.49
CA TYR A 178 -9.02 -12.54 7.71
C TYR A 178 -7.65 -13.16 8.02
N VAL A 179 -7.58 -14.50 7.98
CA VAL A 179 -6.35 -15.26 8.24
C VAL A 179 -5.25 -14.92 7.24
N PHE A 180 -5.60 -14.83 5.95
CA PHE A 180 -4.65 -14.54 4.87
C PHE A 180 -4.46 -13.04 4.60
N GLY A 181 -5.28 -12.17 5.19
CA GLY A 181 -5.35 -10.74 4.87
C GLY A 181 -4.02 -10.00 5.05
N GLY A 182 -3.21 -10.41 6.02
CA GLY A 182 -1.87 -9.85 6.19
C GLY A 182 -0.92 -10.15 5.02
N ARG A 183 -1.00 -11.37 4.46
CA ARG A 183 -0.20 -11.77 3.29
C ARG A 183 -0.72 -11.09 2.02
N ILE A 184 -2.04 -10.99 1.88
CA ILE A 184 -2.68 -10.27 0.76
C ILE A 184 -2.18 -8.81 0.73
N TYR A 185 -2.16 -8.15 1.89
CA TYR A 185 -1.67 -6.77 1.98
C TYR A 185 -0.18 -6.63 1.62
N GLN A 186 0.67 -7.56 2.06
CA GLN A 186 2.08 -7.55 1.68
C GLN A 186 2.27 -7.73 0.17
N TRP A 187 1.46 -8.59 -0.45
CA TRP A 187 1.48 -8.77 -1.89
C TRP A 187 1.06 -7.49 -2.63
N ASP A 188 -0.03 -6.85 -2.21
CA ASP A 188 -0.48 -5.55 -2.74
C ASP A 188 0.60 -4.46 -2.62
N LEU A 189 1.23 -4.34 -1.44
CA LEU A 189 2.35 -3.42 -1.24
C LEU A 189 3.53 -3.70 -2.17
N ASN A 190 3.89 -4.97 -2.40
CA ASN A 190 4.99 -5.31 -3.27
C ASN A 190 4.68 -5.02 -4.75
N LEU A 191 3.43 -5.18 -5.17
CA LEU A 191 2.99 -4.80 -6.51
C LEU A 191 3.17 -3.29 -6.76
N VAL A 192 2.76 -2.46 -5.81
CA VAL A 192 2.81 -1.00 -5.97
C VAL A 192 4.20 -0.43 -5.65
N TYR A 193 4.82 -0.86 -4.56
CA TYR A 193 6.02 -0.24 -3.97
C TYR A 193 7.29 -1.10 -4.06
N GLY A 194 7.23 -2.34 -4.55
CA GLY A 194 8.38 -3.27 -4.50
C GLY A 194 9.66 -2.71 -5.15
N ARG A 195 9.53 -1.94 -6.23
CA ARG A 195 10.68 -1.25 -6.86
C ARG A 195 11.33 -0.19 -5.97
N VAL A 196 10.57 0.46 -5.10
CA VAL A 196 11.08 1.45 -4.16
C VAL A 196 11.74 0.75 -2.97
N PHE A 197 11.14 -0.33 -2.47
CA PHE A 197 11.72 -1.15 -1.40
C PHE A 197 13.07 -1.72 -1.81
N LYS A 198 13.16 -2.33 -2.99
CA LYS A 198 14.43 -2.85 -3.52
C LYS A 198 15.54 -1.79 -3.56
N LYS A 199 15.21 -0.58 -4.04
CA LYS A 199 16.17 0.54 -4.10
C LYS A 199 16.57 1.06 -2.71
N LEU A 200 15.67 0.97 -1.74
CA LEU A 200 15.95 1.34 -0.36
C LEU A 200 16.94 0.33 0.25
N ASP A 201 16.70 -0.96 0.04
CA ASP A 201 17.58 -2.04 0.53
C ASP A 201 18.96 -1.97 -0.10
N GLU A 202 19.06 -1.75 -1.42
CA GLU A 202 20.33 -1.51 -2.13
C GLU A 202 21.09 -0.32 -1.52
N LEU A 203 20.41 0.80 -1.29
CA LEU A 203 21.03 2.00 -0.74
C LEU A 203 21.50 1.84 0.71
N MET A 204 20.78 1.04 1.50
CA MET A 204 21.21 0.69 2.86
C MET A 204 22.46 -0.17 2.84
N ALA A 205 22.50 -1.19 1.98
CA ALA A 205 23.67 -2.06 1.83
C ALA A 205 24.93 -1.27 1.41
N ASP A 206 24.79 -0.38 0.41
CA ASP A 206 25.88 0.51 -0.03
C ASP A 206 26.45 1.34 1.14
N LEU A 207 25.58 1.91 1.97
CA LEU A 207 25.99 2.75 3.10
C LEU A 207 26.58 1.96 4.27
N GLU A 208 26.12 0.72 4.49
CA GLU A 208 26.70 -0.18 5.50
C GLU A 208 28.09 -0.66 5.10
N GLU A 209 28.32 -0.90 3.80
CA GLU A 209 29.66 -1.25 3.28
C GLU A 209 30.63 -0.08 3.41
N LEU A 210 30.19 1.14 3.09
CA LEU A 210 31.01 2.36 3.22
C LEU A 210 31.35 2.75 4.67
N LYS A 211 30.65 2.19 5.66
CA LYS A 211 30.89 2.43 7.09
C LYS A 211 31.90 1.42 7.68
N LYS A 212 32.13 0.29 7.02
CA LYS A 212 33.13 -0.70 7.41
C LYS A 212 34.53 -0.25 7.00
#